data_AF-A0A8T6RH86-F1
#
_entry.id   AF-A0A8T6RH86-F1
#
_cell.length_a   1.000
_cell.length_b   1.000
_cell.length_c   1.000
_cell.angle_alpha   90.00
_cell.angle_beta   90.00
_cell.angle_gamma   90.00
#
_symmetry.space_group_name_H-M   'P 1'
#
loop_
_entity.id
_entity.type
_entity.pdbx_description
1 polymer ?
#
loop_
_entity_poly.entity_id
_entity_poly.type
_entity_poly.pdbx_seq_one_letter_code
_entity_poly.pdbx_strand_id
1 'polypeptide(L)'
;MANVDLSASKVVALIGALLLIAESIGMIFTGINLAQVQIAQTQGLGILNIVFGIIGLLAAAILILAIQIIEIKQIPIPYEWWLLFCIGGAVLILWLIAGNFGYASITTSIILILTAGVIELLADKKDYLASQIVALIGAIWVIYNSILFFIVQAGSIGVNAISYMIFGLICGIILILTMIEKVDIKIPYEWWTVLIIGWLVFTWVNVTAGIVILVAFILILMDY
;
A
#
# COMPACT_ATOMS: atom_id res chain seq x y z
N MET A 1 12.34 -25.88 -14.73
CA MET A 1 11.92 -24.57 -14.19
C MET A 1 11.29 -24.86 -12.85
N ALA A 2 11.92 -24.44 -11.75
CA ALA A 2 11.31 -24.57 -10.44
C ALA A 2 10.01 -23.76 -10.45
N ASN A 3 8.88 -24.39 -10.11
CA ASN A 3 7.65 -23.66 -9.83
C ASN A 3 7.95 -22.81 -8.60
N VAL A 4 8.20 -21.53 -8.80
CA VAL A 4 8.25 -20.56 -7.70
C VAL A 4 6.82 -20.53 -7.15
N ASP A 5 6.61 -21.14 -5.99
CA ASP A 5 5.32 -21.15 -5.31
C ASP A 5 5.04 -19.74 -4.78
N LEU A 6 4.41 -18.94 -5.64
CA LEU A 6 4.07 -17.54 -5.44
C LEU A 6 2.72 -17.48 -4.74
N SER A 7 2.72 -17.49 -3.41
CA SER A 7 1.50 -17.22 -2.65
C SER A 7 1.01 -15.79 -2.86
N ALA A 8 -0.29 -15.54 -2.67
CA ALA A 8 -0.87 -14.21 -2.80
C ALA A 8 -0.18 -13.16 -1.90
N SER A 9 0.16 -13.55 -0.68
CA SER A 9 0.94 -12.74 0.27
C SER A 9 2.29 -12.30 -0.33
N LYS A 10 3.03 -13.24 -0.95
CA LYS A 10 4.32 -12.94 -1.62
C LYS A 10 4.16 -11.96 -2.78
N VAL A 11 3.09 -12.08 -3.56
CA VAL A 11 2.78 -11.14 -4.66
C VAL A 11 2.55 -9.74 -4.11
N VAL A 12 1.72 -9.59 -3.07
CA VAL A 12 1.43 -8.30 -2.43
C VAL A 12 2.68 -7.69 -1.80
N ALA A 13 3.48 -8.50 -1.09
CA ALA A 13 4.74 -8.06 -0.50
C ALA A 13 5.75 -7.64 -1.57
N LEU A 14 5.81 -8.34 -2.71
CA LEU A 14 6.68 -7.98 -3.83
C LEU A 14 6.29 -6.63 -4.43
N ILE A 15 5.01 -6.39 -4.70
CA ILE A 15 4.54 -5.10 -5.22
C ILE A 15 4.87 -3.99 -4.20
N GLY A 16 4.63 -4.23 -2.92
CA GLY A 16 5.00 -3.31 -1.84
C GLY A 16 6.50 -3.02 -1.80
N ALA A 17 7.36 -4.04 -1.93
CA ALA A 17 8.81 -3.89 -1.94
C ALA A 17 9.33 -3.13 -3.18
N LEU A 18 8.76 -3.39 -4.37
CA LEU A 18 9.11 -2.66 -5.59
C LEU A 18 8.75 -1.18 -5.50
N LEU A 19 7.57 -0.86 -4.96
CA LEU A 19 7.20 0.52 -4.67
C LEU A 19 8.14 1.15 -3.63
N LEU A 20 8.48 0.42 -2.56
CA LEU A 20 9.42 0.90 -1.56
C LEU A 20 10.79 1.21 -2.17
N ILE A 21 11.28 0.41 -3.13
CA ILE A 21 12.53 0.70 -3.86
C ILE A 21 12.42 2.01 -4.66
N ALA A 22 11.37 2.14 -5.48
CA ALA A 22 11.17 3.32 -6.31
C ALA A 22 11.15 4.60 -5.47
N GLU A 23 10.43 4.57 -4.35
CA GLU A 23 10.32 5.71 -3.45
C GLU A 23 11.59 6.00 -2.67
N SER A 24 12.28 4.96 -2.24
CA SER A 24 13.56 5.11 -1.54
C SER A 24 14.61 5.78 -2.43
N ILE A 25 14.63 5.42 -3.72
CA ILE A 25 15.46 6.08 -4.73
C ILE A 25 15.01 7.55 -4.90
N GLY A 26 13.71 7.79 -5.00
CA GLY A 26 13.14 9.14 -5.09
C GLY A 26 13.51 10.03 -3.90
N MET A 27 13.51 9.48 -2.68
CA MET A 27 13.94 10.17 -1.46
C MET A 27 15.43 10.51 -1.48
N ILE A 28 16.28 9.61 -1.96
CA ILE A 28 17.72 9.87 -2.09
C ILE A 28 17.96 11.03 -3.05
N PHE A 29 17.35 11.01 -4.24
CA PHE A 29 17.51 12.10 -5.20
C PHE A 29 16.94 13.43 -4.69
N THR A 30 15.77 13.39 -4.06
CA THR A 30 15.18 14.59 -3.45
C THR A 30 16.07 15.16 -2.34
N GLY A 31 16.64 14.28 -1.52
CA GLY A 31 17.56 14.65 -0.46
C GLY A 31 18.86 15.26 -0.99
N ILE A 32 19.44 14.70 -2.06
CA ILE A 32 20.63 15.26 -2.74
C ILE A 32 20.34 16.67 -3.26
N ASN A 33 19.20 16.86 -3.93
CA ASN A 33 18.80 18.16 -4.47
C ASN A 33 18.61 19.21 -3.36
N LEU A 34 17.96 18.84 -2.25
CA LEU A 34 17.75 19.72 -1.11
C LEU A 34 19.05 20.04 -0.35
N ALA A 35 19.99 19.10 -0.28
CA ALA A 35 21.29 19.32 0.34
C ALA A 35 22.18 20.30 -0.44
N GLN A 36 21.97 20.42 -1.76
CA GLN A 36 22.67 21.40 -2.61
C GLN A 36 22.17 22.84 -2.42
N VAL A 37 20.96 23.04 -1.86
CA VAL A 37 20.42 24.36 -1.55
C VAL A 37 21.08 24.86 -0.25
N GLN A 38 21.89 25.93 -0.36
CA GLN A 38 22.69 26.53 0.72
C GLN A 38 21.87 27.32 1.76
N ILE A 39 20.77 26.73 2.25
CA ILE A 39 20.03 27.26 3.40
C ILE A 39 20.19 26.23 4.52
N ALA A 40 20.71 26.64 5.67
CA ALA A 40 21.06 25.72 6.77
C ALA A 40 19.88 24.83 7.23
N GLN A 41 18.64 25.32 7.08
CA GLN A 41 17.42 24.56 7.41
C GLN A 41 17.07 23.48 6.38
N THR A 42 17.39 23.66 5.09
CA THR A 42 17.12 22.65 4.04
C THR A 42 18.18 21.55 3.98
N GLN A 43 19.40 21.84 4.46
CA GLN A 43 20.48 20.84 4.51
C GLN A 43 20.17 19.68 5.48
N GLY A 44 19.59 19.97 6.65
CA GLY A 44 19.19 18.95 7.61
C GLY A 44 18.11 18.00 7.05
N LEU A 45 17.12 18.55 6.35
CA LEU A 45 16.06 17.77 5.69
C LEU A 45 16.61 16.93 4.53
N GLY A 46 17.58 17.45 3.78
CA GLY A 46 18.21 16.74 2.67
C GLY A 46 18.94 15.47 3.12
N ILE A 47 19.76 15.55 4.16
CA ILE A 47 20.49 14.39 4.72
C ILE A 47 19.51 13.34 5.26
N LEU A 48 18.46 13.78 5.95
CA LEU A 48 17.46 12.93 6.57
C LEU A 48 16.68 12.11 5.53
N ASN A 49 16.34 12.72 4.38
CA ASN A 49 15.73 12.02 3.23
C ASN A 49 16.67 10.96 2.63
N ILE A 50 17.98 11.26 2.52
CA ILE A 50 18.97 10.29 2.02
C ILE A 50 19.05 9.08 2.95
N VAL A 51 19.15 9.31 4.27
CA VAL A 51 19.22 8.24 5.27
C VAL A 51 17.98 7.36 5.21
N PHE A 52 16.78 7.96 5.12
CA PHE A 52 15.55 7.18 5.01
C PHE A 52 15.43 6.40 3.71
N GLY A 53 15.85 6.97 2.58
CA GLY A 53 15.90 6.22 1.34
C GLY A 53 16.87 5.02 1.42
N ILE A 54 18.02 5.17 2.06
CA ILE A 54 18.93 4.02 2.28
C ILE A 54 18.26 2.95 3.14
N ILE A 55 17.61 3.34 4.24
CA ILE A 55 16.91 2.38 5.11
C ILE A 55 15.77 1.68 4.36
N GLY A 56 15.00 2.41 3.56
CA GLY A 56 13.92 1.84 2.75
C GLY A 56 14.43 0.85 1.70
N LEU A 57 15.57 1.13 1.06
CA LEU A 57 16.24 0.18 0.17
C LEU A 57 16.69 -1.09 0.90
N LEU A 58 17.26 -0.96 2.10
CA LEU A 58 17.66 -2.11 2.92
C LEU A 58 16.45 -2.96 3.32
N ALA A 59 15.36 -2.32 3.75
CA ALA A 59 14.11 -2.99 4.08
C ALA A 59 13.52 -3.75 2.88
N ALA A 60 13.50 -3.12 1.70
CA ALA A 60 13.03 -3.76 0.47
C ALA A 60 13.95 -4.92 0.03
N ALA A 61 15.26 -4.78 0.17
CA ALA A 61 16.21 -5.85 -0.13
C ALA A 61 15.98 -7.06 0.78
N ILE A 62 15.79 -6.83 2.09
CA ILE A 62 15.47 -7.90 3.06
C ILE A 62 14.15 -8.59 2.68
N LEU A 63 13.12 -7.83 2.30
CA LEU A 63 11.85 -8.40 1.83
C LEU A 63 12.02 -9.26 0.58
N ILE A 64 12.73 -8.79 -0.44
CA ILE A 64 12.95 -9.56 -1.68
C ILE A 64 13.72 -10.85 -1.40
N LEU A 65 14.72 -10.80 -0.51
CA LEU A 65 15.45 -11.98 -0.06
C LEU A 65 14.53 -12.95 0.71
N ALA A 66 13.65 -12.43 1.58
CA ALA A 66 12.70 -13.24 2.32
C ALA A 66 11.66 -13.92 1.39
N ILE A 67 11.21 -13.25 0.33
CA ILE A 67 10.24 -13.83 -0.64
C ILE A 67 10.88 -15.00 -1.44
N GLN A 68 12.21 -15.10 -1.48
CA GLN A 68 12.97 -16.15 -2.17
C GLN A 68 12.68 -16.23 -3.69
N ILE A 69 12.38 -15.10 -4.35
CA ILE A 69 12.21 -15.05 -5.81
C ILE A 69 13.54 -15.34 -6.52
N ILE A 70 14.65 -14.94 -5.91
CA ILE A 70 16.00 -15.17 -6.40
C ILE A 70 16.61 -16.26 -5.51
N GLU A 71 16.93 -17.41 -6.09
CA GLU A 71 17.63 -18.52 -5.41
C GLU A 71 19.08 -18.13 -5.07
N ILE A 72 19.26 -17.27 -4.06
CA ILE A 72 20.58 -16.94 -3.52
C ILE A 72 20.88 -17.94 -2.40
N LYS A 73 21.89 -18.77 -2.63
CA LYS A 73 22.21 -19.99 -1.89
C LYS A 73 22.47 -19.84 -0.37
N GLN A 74 22.47 -18.65 0.25
CA GLN A 74 23.21 -18.47 1.50
C GLN A 74 22.53 -17.83 2.72
N ILE A 75 21.30 -17.29 2.63
CA ILE A 75 20.63 -16.81 3.86
C ILE A 75 19.14 -17.16 3.81
N PRO A 76 18.69 -18.21 4.54
CA PRO A 76 17.26 -18.50 4.66
C PRO A 76 16.63 -17.48 5.62
N ILE A 77 16.19 -16.34 5.09
CA ILE A 77 15.34 -15.41 5.85
C ILE A 77 13.93 -16.00 5.82
N PRO A 78 13.29 -16.25 6.98
CA PRO A 78 11.95 -16.83 7.02
C PRO A 78 10.92 -15.80 6.53
N TYR A 79 10.09 -16.19 5.58
CA TYR A 79 8.95 -15.40 5.14
C TYR A 79 7.76 -15.70 6.06
N GLU A 80 7.60 -14.90 7.10
CA GLU A 80 6.51 -15.06 8.07
C GLU A 80 5.81 -13.72 8.34
N TRP A 81 4.55 -13.79 8.78
CA TRP A 81 3.72 -12.61 9.06
C TRP A 81 4.41 -11.60 9.97
N TRP A 82 5.10 -12.07 11.02
CA TRP A 82 5.77 -11.18 11.98
C TRP A 82 6.92 -10.41 11.34
N LEU A 83 7.66 -11.00 10.38
CA LEU A 83 8.71 -10.31 9.66
C LEU A 83 8.12 -9.17 8.82
N LEU A 84 7.00 -9.43 8.14
CA LEU A 84 6.27 -8.43 7.35
C LEU A 84 5.78 -7.26 8.22
N PHE A 85 5.23 -7.55 9.41
CA PHE A 85 4.84 -6.51 10.36
C PHE A 85 6.04 -5.77 10.95
N CYS A 86 7.15 -6.43 11.23
CA CYS A 86 8.37 -5.78 11.69
C CYS A 86 8.92 -4.81 10.64
N ILE A 87 8.99 -5.23 9.38
CA ILE A 87 9.50 -4.39 8.29
C ILE A 87 8.53 -3.25 8.00
N GLY A 88 7.25 -3.54 7.73
CA GLY A 88 6.23 -2.53 7.47
C GLY A 88 6.07 -1.56 8.64
N GLY A 89 6.07 -2.05 9.87
CA GLY A 89 5.99 -1.26 11.09
C GLY A 89 7.22 -0.41 11.35
N ALA A 90 8.43 -0.92 11.14
CA ALA A 90 9.66 -0.14 11.28
C ALA A 90 9.68 1.00 10.25
N VAL A 91 9.35 0.72 8.99
CA VAL A 91 9.29 1.75 7.94
C VAL A 91 8.20 2.79 8.27
N LEU A 92 7.05 2.37 8.81
CA LEU A 92 6.00 3.28 9.28
C LEU A 92 6.48 4.20 10.42
N ILE A 93 7.13 3.65 11.45
CA ILE A 93 7.63 4.43 12.58
C ILE A 93 8.67 5.45 12.09
N LEU A 94 9.61 5.02 11.24
CA LEU A 94 10.62 5.90 10.66
C LEU A 94 9.97 7.02 9.83
N TRP A 95 8.96 6.69 9.04
CA TRP A 95 8.20 7.66 8.24
C TRP A 95 7.46 8.68 9.11
N LEU A 96 6.87 8.26 10.24
CA LEU A 96 6.22 9.16 11.19
C LEU A 96 7.23 10.08 11.90
N ILE A 97 8.38 9.55 12.32
CA ILE A 97 9.46 10.34 12.94
C ILE A 97 10.02 11.37 11.95
N ALA A 98 10.09 11.03 10.67
CA ALA A 98 10.57 11.92 9.62
C ALA A 98 9.70 13.17 9.43
N GLY A 99 8.44 13.15 9.88
CA GLY A 99 7.46 14.19 9.57
C GLY A 99 7.19 14.35 8.07
N ASN A 100 7.57 13.36 7.26
CA ASN A 100 7.53 13.40 5.80
C ASN A 100 6.15 12.97 5.26
N PHE A 101 5.10 13.72 5.62
CA PHE A 101 3.72 13.45 5.21
C PHE A 101 3.42 13.70 3.71
N GLY A 102 4.43 14.03 2.90
CA GLY A 102 4.28 14.39 1.48
C GLY A 102 4.36 13.23 0.48
N TYR A 103 4.84 12.05 0.88
CA TYR A 103 5.08 10.93 -0.04
C TYR A 103 3.97 9.88 0.04
N ALA A 104 2.85 10.12 -0.64
CA ALA A 104 1.69 9.21 -0.68
C ALA A 104 2.04 7.77 -1.12
N SER A 105 3.06 7.65 -1.94
CA SER A 105 3.61 6.41 -2.48
C SER A 105 4.31 5.52 -1.43
N ILE A 106 5.02 6.10 -0.45
CA ILE A 106 5.63 5.32 0.65
C ILE A 106 4.55 4.73 1.54
N THR A 107 3.52 5.51 1.86
CA THR A 107 2.35 5.02 2.59
C THR A 107 1.72 3.83 1.88
N THR A 108 1.66 3.86 0.54
CA THR A 108 1.18 2.75 -0.28
C THR A 108 2.04 1.49 -0.11
N SER A 109 3.37 1.64 -0.18
CA SER A 109 4.29 0.51 0.02
C SER A 109 4.15 -0.12 1.41
N ILE A 110 4.03 0.70 2.46
CA ILE A 110 3.82 0.25 3.83
C ILE A 110 2.50 -0.50 3.96
N ILE A 111 1.40 0.06 3.44
CA ILE A 111 0.08 -0.56 3.49
C ILE A 111 0.10 -1.94 2.81
N LEU A 112 0.76 -2.05 1.65
CA LEU A 112 0.87 -3.33 0.95
C LEU A 112 1.71 -4.35 1.73
N ILE A 113 2.85 -3.95 2.30
CA ILE A 113 3.69 -4.85 3.12
C ILE A 113 2.91 -5.34 4.35
N LEU A 114 2.19 -4.45 5.03
CA LEU A 114 1.35 -4.82 6.18
C LEU A 114 0.17 -5.70 5.75
N THR A 115 -0.41 -5.44 4.59
CA THR A 115 -1.48 -6.25 4.01
C THR A 115 -1.00 -7.67 3.70
N ALA A 116 0.20 -7.83 3.14
CA ALA A 116 0.81 -9.14 2.97
C ALA A 116 0.96 -9.86 4.32
N GLY A 117 1.38 -9.16 5.37
CA GLY A 117 1.43 -9.69 6.73
C GLY A 117 0.08 -10.15 7.25
N VAL A 118 -0.99 -9.41 6.96
CA VAL A 118 -2.37 -9.80 7.30
C VAL A 118 -2.81 -11.05 6.52
N ILE A 119 -2.55 -11.12 5.21
CA ILE A 119 -2.87 -12.29 4.39
C ILE A 119 -2.14 -13.52 4.94
N GLU A 120 -0.84 -13.40 5.22
CA GLU A 120 -0.05 -14.49 5.78
C GLU A 120 -0.58 -14.95 7.15
N LEU A 121 -0.93 -14.01 8.02
CA LEU A 121 -1.48 -14.30 9.35
C LEU A 121 -2.87 -14.98 9.28
N LEU A 122 -3.66 -14.65 8.27
CA LEU A 122 -5.03 -15.13 8.10
C LEU A 122 -5.11 -16.42 7.28
N ALA A 123 -4.10 -16.71 6.44
CA ALA A 123 -4.02 -17.93 5.64
C ALA A 123 -4.14 -19.20 6.51
N ASP A 124 -3.62 -19.15 7.74
CA ASP A 124 -3.70 -20.28 8.68
C ASP A 124 -5.03 -20.37 9.45
N LYS A 125 -5.87 -19.33 9.39
CA LYS A 125 -7.02 -19.18 10.30
C LYS A 125 -8.38 -19.29 9.62
N LYS A 126 -8.50 -18.86 8.36
CA LYS A 126 -9.77 -18.85 7.61
C LYS A 126 -9.54 -18.88 6.09
N ASP A 127 -10.44 -19.53 5.37
CA ASP A 127 -10.54 -19.48 3.90
C ASP A 127 -11.15 -18.15 3.44
N TYR A 128 -10.40 -17.06 3.55
CA TYR A 128 -10.71 -15.83 2.84
C TYR A 128 -9.85 -15.74 1.59
N LEU A 129 -10.46 -15.34 0.47
CA LEU A 129 -9.71 -15.02 -0.74
C LEU A 129 -8.79 -13.82 -0.45
N ALA A 130 -7.53 -13.91 -0.87
CA ALA A 130 -6.55 -12.87 -0.60
C ALA A 130 -6.94 -11.57 -1.33
N SER A 131 -7.52 -11.68 -2.53
CA SER A 131 -8.12 -10.55 -3.25
C SER A 131 -9.17 -9.79 -2.42
N GLN A 132 -10.04 -10.50 -1.70
CA GLN A 132 -11.05 -9.88 -0.83
C GLN A 132 -10.43 -9.13 0.35
N ILE A 133 -9.39 -9.70 0.98
CA ILE A 133 -8.66 -9.04 2.07
C ILE A 133 -8.03 -7.73 1.58
N VAL A 134 -7.31 -7.78 0.45
CA VAL A 134 -6.67 -6.58 -0.13
C VAL A 134 -7.72 -5.54 -0.52
N ALA A 135 -8.81 -5.96 -1.15
CA ALA A 135 -9.89 -5.08 -1.57
C ALA A 135 -10.56 -4.42 -0.36
N LEU A 136 -10.79 -5.17 0.73
CA LEU A 136 -11.35 -4.66 1.97
C LEU A 136 -10.47 -3.59 2.61
N ILE A 137 -9.15 -3.84 2.69
CA ILE A 137 -8.19 -2.85 3.20
C ILE A 137 -8.20 -1.59 2.32
N GLY A 138 -8.25 -1.77 0.99
CA GLY A 138 -8.45 -0.69 0.04
C GLY A 138 -9.71 0.12 0.32
N ALA A 139 -10.87 -0.53 0.49
CA ALA A 139 -12.14 0.14 0.80
C ALA A 139 -12.12 0.90 2.12
N ILE A 140 -11.56 0.30 3.18
CA ILE A 140 -11.40 0.97 4.47
C ILE A 140 -10.53 2.22 4.31
N TRP A 141 -9.45 2.12 3.53
CA TRP A 141 -8.57 3.26 3.24
C TRP A 141 -9.28 4.35 2.43
N VAL A 142 -10.11 3.99 1.46
CA VAL A 142 -10.97 4.94 0.72
C VAL A 142 -11.90 5.68 1.65
N ILE A 143 -12.62 4.96 2.52
CA ILE A 143 -13.58 5.55 3.46
C ILE A 143 -12.87 6.49 4.43
N TYR A 144 -11.75 6.05 5.00
CA TYR A 144 -10.92 6.87 5.88
C TYR A 144 -10.47 8.18 5.20
N ASN A 145 -9.89 8.08 4.00
CA ASN A 145 -9.42 9.26 3.26
C ASN A 145 -10.58 10.17 2.88
N SER A 146 -11.75 9.61 2.51
CA SER A 146 -12.93 10.40 2.17
C SER A 146 -13.40 11.26 3.36
N ILE A 147 -13.43 10.68 4.57
CA ILE A 147 -13.76 11.40 5.80
C ILE A 147 -12.69 12.43 6.15
N LEU A 148 -11.41 12.07 6.03
CA LEU A 148 -10.30 12.97 6.32
C LEU A 148 -10.26 14.17 5.37
N PHE A 149 -10.48 13.95 4.07
CA PHE A 149 -10.61 15.02 3.08
C PHE A 149 -11.70 16.01 3.46
N PHE A 150 -12.85 15.51 3.93
CA PHE A 150 -13.93 16.36 4.40
C PHE A 150 -13.53 17.19 5.62
N ILE A 151 -12.96 16.57 6.65
CA ILE A 151 -12.59 17.27 7.89
C ILE A 151 -11.52 18.33 7.64
N VAL A 152 -10.48 17.98 6.86
CA VAL A 152 -9.32 18.86 6.62
C VAL A 152 -9.67 20.00 5.66
N GLN A 153 -10.47 19.75 4.63
CA GLN A 153 -10.87 20.78 3.67
C GLN A 153 -12.18 21.50 4.01
N ALA A 154 -12.89 21.13 5.08
CA ALA A 154 -14.11 21.81 5.52
C ALA A 154 -13.91 23.33 5.78
N GLY A 155 -12.67 23.78 6.02
CA GLY A 155 -12.33 25.20 6.20
C GLY A 155 -12.18 26.00 4.88
N SER A 156 -12.07 25.33 3.73
CA SER A 156 -11.94 25.93 2.40
C SER A 156 -12.97 25.28 1.49
N ILE A 157 -14.22 25.75 1.56
CA ILE A 157 -15.38 25.14 0.89
C ILE A 157 -15.27 25.35 -0.63
N GLY A 158 -14.50 24.49 -1.28
CA GLY A 158 -14.62 24.22 -2.71
C GLY A 158 -15.64 23.11 -2.93
N VAL A 159 -16.57 23.29 -3.86
CA VAL A 159 -17.59 22.28 -4.27
C VAL A 159 -16.96 20.91 -4.57
N ASN A 160 -15.69 20.90 -4.97
CA ASN A 160 -14.91 19.72 -5.28
C ASN A 160 -14.59 18.82 -4.06
N ALA A 161 -14.47 19.36 -2.84
CA ALA A 161 -14.12 18.56 -1.66
C ALA A 161 -15.28 17.65 -1.22
N ILE A 162 -16.51 18.16 -1.28
CA ILE A 162 -17.72 17.40 -0.91
C ILE A 162 -17.99 16.31 -1.95
N SER A 163 -17.80 16.59 -3.24
CA SER A 163 -18.01 15.60 -4.30
C SER A 163 -17.02 14.43 -4.19
N TYR A 164 -15.74 14.69 -3.91
CA TYR A 164 -14.74 13.62 -3.72
C TYR A 164 -15.03 12.76 -2.48
N MET A 165 -15.49 13.37 -1.38
CA MET A 165 -15.91 12.61 -0.19
C MET A 165 -17.08 11.68 -0.53
N ILE A 166 -18.16 12.21 -1.09
CA ILE A 166 -19.37 11.42 -1.37
C ILE A 166 -19.03 10.29 -2.35
N PHE A 167 -18.27 10.60 -3.40
CA PHE A 167 -17.88 9.64 -4.41
C PHE A 167 -17.00 8.53 -3.85
N GLY A 168 -16.02 8.86 -3.02
CA GLY A 168 -15.16 7.89 -2.34
C GLY A 168 -15.95 6.99 -1.38
N LEU A 169 -16.85 7.56 -0.56
CA LEU A 169 -17.71 6.79 0.32
C LEU A 169 -18.59 5.81 -0.45
N ILE A 170 -19.22 6.25 -1.54
CA ILE A 170 -20.03 5.38 -2.40
C ILE A 170 -19.18 4.23 -2.96
N CYS A 171 -18.01 4.52 -3.51
CA CYS A 171 -17.09 3.51 -4.05
C CYS A 171 -16.67 2.49 -2.98
N GLY A 172 -16.28 2.95 -1.79
CA GLY A 172 -15.88 2.08 -0.69
C GLY A 172 -17.01 1.20 -0.18
N ILE A 173 -18.22 1.76 -0.04
CA ILE A 173 -19.41 1.01 0.39
C ILE A 173 -19.78 -0.04 -0.65
N ILE A 174 -19.81 0.30 -1.95
CA ILE A 174 -20.09 -0.65 -3.03
C ILE A 174 -19.08 -1.81 -2.98
N LEU A 175 -17.79 -1.51 -2.83
CA LEU A 175 -16.76 -2.53 -2.74
C LEU A 175 -17.00 -3.45 -1.53
N ILE A 176 -17.30 -2.91 -0.34
CA ILE A 176 -17.63 -3.72 0.84
C ILE A 176 -18.87 -4.59 0.59
N LEU A 177 -19.93 -4.02 -0.01
CA LEU A 177 -21.16 -4.75 -0.30
C LEU A 177 -20.93 -5.93 -1.26
N THR A 178 -20.00 -5.79 -2.21
CA THR A 178 -19.65 -6.90 -3.12
C THR A 178 -19.06 -8.12 -2.39
N MET A 179 -18.49 -7.93 -1.20
CA MET A 179 -17.85 -8.99 -0.42
C MET A 179 -18.78 -9.61 0.65
N ILE A 180 -19.91 -8.96 0.95
CA ILE A 180 -20.82 -9.44 2.00
C ILE A 180 -21.90 -10.32 1.38
N GLU A 181 -21.80 -11.63 1.59
CA GLU A 181 -22.77 -12.61 1.09
C GLU A 181 -24.17 -12.51 1.72
N LYS A 182 -24.28 -11.84 2.88
CA LYS A 182 -25.50 -11.76 3.70
C LYS A 182 -26.39 -10.54 3.42
N VAL A 183 -26.09 -9.75 2.39
CA VAL A 183 -26.90 -8.56 2.03
C VAL A 183 -27.79 -8.89 0.83
N ASP A 184 -29.08 -8.51 0.90
CA ASP A 184 -30.07 -8.77 -0.16
C ASP A 184 -29.73 -8.11 -1.51
N ILE A 185 -28.95 -7.02 -1.49
CA ILE A 185 -28.42 -6.36 -2.69
C ILE A 185 -27.15 -7.10 -3.13
N LYS A 186 -27.29 -8.09 -4.02
CA LYS A 186 -26.16 -8.82 -4.60
C LYS A 186 -25.49 -8.02 -5.71
N ILE A 187 -24.41 -7.30 -5.37
CA ILE A 187 -23.44 -6.85 -6.37
C ILE A 187 -22.35 -7.93 -6.45
N PRO A 188 -22.11 -8.56 -7.60
CA PRO A 188 -21.17 -9.67 -7.67
C PRO A 188 -19.72 -9.18 -7.55
N TYR A 189 -18.91 -9.91 -6.80
CA TYR A 189 -17.46 -9.67 -6.66
C TYR A 189 -16.72 -10.19 -7.90
N GLU A 190 -16.85 -9.44 -8.99
CA GLU A 190 -16.22 -9.75 -10.28
C GLU A 190 -14.99 -8.87 -10.52
N TRP A 191 -14.04 -9.36 -11.32
CA TRP A 191 -12.81 -8.64 -11.66
C TRP A 191 -13.09 -7.24 -12.23
N TRP A 192 -14.14 -7.09 -13.05
CA TRP A 192 -14.48 -5.82 -13.70
C TRP A 192 -15.04 -4.81 -12.69
N THR A 193 -15.78 -5.27 -11.68
CA THR A 193 -16.29 -4.41 -10.59
C THR A 193 -15.12 -3.82 -9.81
N VAL A 194 -14.17 -4.67 -9.43
CA VAL A 194 -12.98 -4.25 -8.66
C VAL A 194 -12.07 -3.34 -9.51
N LEU A 195 -11.92 -3.63 -10.80
CA LEU A 195 -11.14 -2.80 -11.73
C LEU A 195 -11.73 -1.40 -11.89
N ILE A 196 -13.04 -1.29 -12.16
CA ILE A 196 -13.70 -0.01 -12.38
C ILE A 196 -13.62 0.84 -11.09
N ILE A 197 -13.94 0.25 -9.93
CA ILE A 197 -13.89 0.97 -8.66
C ILE A 197 -12.44 1.35 -8.33
N GLY A 198 -11.48 0.44 -8.49
CA GLY A 198 -10.06 0.70 -8.24
C GLY A 198 -9.53 1.84 -9.11
N TRP A 199 -9.88 1.85 -10.40
CA TRP A 199 -9.51 2.92 -11.32
C TRP A 199 -10.14 4.26 -10.93
N LEU A 200 -11.45 4.30 -10.64
CA LEU A 200 -12.15 5.51 -10.23
C LEU A 200 -11.56 6.10 -8.94
N VAL A 201 -11.30 5.25 -7.95
CA VAL A 201 -10.67 5.65 -6.69
C VAL A 201 -9.25 6.18 -6.95
N PHE A 202 -8.46 5.49 -7.77
CA PHE A 202 -7.11 5.90 -8.13
C PHE A 202 -7.08 7.29 -8.77
N THR A 203 -7.97 7.54 -9.72
CA THR A 203 -7.97 8.80 -10.47
C THR A 203 -8.61 9.95 -9.71
N TRP A 204 -9.68 9.71 -8.93
CA TRP A 204 -10.56 10.79 -8.44
C TRP A 204 -10.57 10.96 -6.93
N VAL A 205 -10.16 9.94 -6.15
CA VAL A 205 -10.31 9.95 -4.69
C VAL A 205 -8.94 9.93 -4.01
N ASN A 206 -8.20 8.84 -4.18
CA ASN A 206 -6.93 8.64 -3.51
C ASN A 206 -6.08 7.60 -4.25
N VAL A 207 -4.89 8.03 -4.69
CA VAL A 207 -3.93 7.22 -5.43
C VAL A 207 -3.56 5.95 -4.67
N THR A 208 -3.25 6.06 -3.37
CA THR A 208 -2.86 4.93 -2.52
C THR A 208 -3.97 3.89 -2.41
N ALA A 209 -5.19 4.33 -2.09
CA ALA A 209 -6.34 3.44 -1.97
C ALA A 209 -6.65 2.74 -3.29
N GLY A 210 -6.56 3.48 -4.40
CA GLY A 210 -6.75 2.96 -5.74
C GLY A 210 -5.71 1.90 -6.11
N ILE A 211 -4.43 2.14 -5.83
CA ILE A 211 -3.36 1.14 -6.04
C ILE A 211 -3.66 -0.13 -5.25
N VAL A 212 -4.02 -0.02 -3.98
CA VAL A 212 -4.35 -1.20 -3.15
C VAL A 212 -5.51 -1.99 -3.76
N ILE A 213 -6.59 -1.33 -4.20
CA ILE A 213 -7.72 -2.00 -4.86
C ILE A 213 -7.31 -2.61 -6.21
N LEU A 214 -6.43 -1.96 -6.97
CA LEU A 214 -5.90 -2.52 -8.21
C LEU A 214 -4.99 -3.73 -7.96
N VAL A 215 -4.29 -3.80 -6.83
CA VAL A 215 -3.58 -5.02 -6.41
C VAL A 215 -4.57 -6.14 -6.12
N ALA A 216 -5.71 -5.87 -5.49
CA ALA A 216 -6.76 -6.88 -5.35
C ALA A 216 -7.26 -7.39 -6.70
N PHE A 217 -7.44 -6.50 -7.69
CA PHE A 217 -7.79 -6.91 -9.05
C PHE A 217 -6.72 -7.83 -9.68
N ILE A 218 -5.42 -7.53 -9.49
CA ILE A 218 -4.34 -8.41 -9.96
C ILE A 218 -4.44 -9.79 -9.31
N LEU A 219 -4.73 -9.85 -8.00
CA LEU A 219 -4.91 -11.12 -7.30
C LEU A 219 -6.08 -11.93 -7.87
N ILE A 220 -7.22 -11.28 -8.19
CA ILE A 220 -8.35 -11.95 -8.85
C ILE A 220 -7.93 -12.57 -10.17
N LEU A 221 -7.15 -11.86 -11.00
CA LEU A 221 -6.67 -12.40 -12.28
C LEU A 221 -5.70 -13.59 -12.13
N MET A 222 -5.08 -13.72 -10.95
CA MET A 222 -4.17 -14.81 -10.60
C MET A 222 -4.89 -15.97 -9.89
N ASP A 223 -6.22 -15.94 -9.79
CA ASP A 223 -7.03 -16.88 -9.01
C ASP A 223 -6.64 -16.92 -7.51
N TYR A 224 -6.36 -15.74 -6.93
CA TYR A 224 -6.04 -15.55 -5.50
C TYR A 224 -7.07 -14.71 -4.72
#